data_AF-A0A5D0CKW5-F1
#
_entry.id   AF-A0A5D0CKW5-F1
#
_cell.length_a   1.000
_cell.length_b   1.000
_cell.length_c   1.000
_cell.angle_alpha   90.00
_cell.angle_beta   90.00
_cell.angle_gamma   90.00
#
_symmetry.space_group_name_H-M   'P 1'
#
loop_
_entity.id
_entity.type
_entity.pdbx_description
1 polymer ?
#
loop_
_entity_poly.entity_id
_entity_poly.type
_entity_poly.pdbx_seq_one_letter_code
_entity_poly.pdbx_strand_id
1 'polypeptide(L)'
;MDERLDLAPCGYLELTEELLVLEANTTFCRLLDFKVNGLRGTRFDFLLTRSSRVFFQIYFMPLIRLNGLVEEMYLSLKSNQGADVPVLFNASKRVSEGKTYYDCVLIPLRRRMEYERHIQTAESEARKATDELNRLERSIAAKRKELADLEKMADTRKKQRE
;
A
#
# COMPACT_ATOMS: atom_id res chain seq x y z
N MET A 1 -12.12 21.38 19.01
CA MET A 1 -12.68 20.08 18.57
C MET A 1 -13.67 19.45 19.57
N ASP A 2 -14.74 18.81 19.09
CA ASP A 2 -15.62 17.91 19.86
C ASP A 2 -14.93 16.59 20.22
N GLU A 3 -15.26 15.95 21.34
CA GLU A 3 -14.61 14.71 21.83
C GLU A 3 -14.72 13.54 20.84
N ARG A 4 -15.87 13.38 20.16
CA ARG A 4 -16.07 12.29 19.19
C ARG A 4 -15.20 12.48 17.96
N LEU A 5 -14.96 13.73 17.57
CA LEU A 5 -14.07 14.06 16.45
C LEU A 5 -12.60 13.96 16.86
N ASP A 6 -12.27 14.33 18.10
CA ASP A 6 -10.91 14.25 18.64
C ASP A 6 -10.39 12.80 18.70
N LEU A 7 -11.27 11.87 19.09
CA LEU A 7 -10.98 10.45 19.22
C LEU A 7 -11.50 9.60 18.06
N ALA A 8 -11.93 10.24 16.97
CA ALA A 8 -12.38 9.52 15.78
C ALA A 8 -11.30 8.53 15.31
N PRO A 9 -11.66 7.34 14.79
CA PRO A 9 -10.71 6.32 14.36
C PRO A 9 -10.02 6.65 13.01
N CYS A 10 -9.80 7.93 12.75
CA CYS A 10 -9.09 8.48 11.60
C CYS A 10 -8.33 9.72 12.06
N GLY A 11 -7.30 10.09 11.30
CA GLY A 11 -6.69 11.40 11.46
C GLY A 11 -7.63 12.48 10.94
N TYR A 12 -7.77 13.57 11.69
CA TYR A 12 -8.50 14.75 11.26
C TYR A 12 -7.64 16.00 11.46
N LEU A 13 -7.67 16.89 10.47
CA LEU A 13 -6.92 18.14 10.46
C LEU A 13 -7.79 19.26 9.92
N GLU A 14 -7.61 20.45 10.48
CA GLU A 14 -8.02 21.70 9.86
C GLU A 14 -6.77 22.47 9.44
N LEU A 15 -6.71 22.89 8.18
CA LEU A 15 -5.59 23.63 7.62
C LEU A 15 -6.03 25.02 7.13
N THR A 16 -5.13 26.00 7.19
CA THR A 16 -5.28 27.27 6.46
C THR A 16 -5.01 27.09 4.96
N GLU A 17 -5.30 28.13 4.16
CA GLU A 17 -4.93 28.18 2.74
C GLU A 17 -3.42 28.03 2.50
N GLU A 18 -2.59 28.47 3.44
CA GLU A 18 -1.13 28.33 3.44
C GLU A 18 -0.65 26.96 3.96
N LEU A 19 -1.59 26.04 4.25
CA LEU A 19 -1.36 24.70 4.77
C LEU A 19 -0.84 24.67 6.22
N LEU A 20 -1.10 25.71 7.01
CA LEU A 20 -0.80 25.71 8.44
C LEU A 20 -1.84 24.90 9.19
N VAL A 21 -1.41 23.99 10.06
CA VAL A 21 -2.30 23.20 10.90
C VAL A 21 -2.91 24.09 11.99
N LEU A 22 -4.24 24.26 11.96
CA LEU A 22 -4.99 24.97 12.99
C LEU A 22 -5.38 24.03 14.13
N GLU A 23 -5.99 22.90 13.78
CA GLU A 23 -6.34 21.82 14.68
C GLU A 23 -5.91 20.47 14.08
N ALA A 24 -5.52 19.56 14.96
CA ALA A 24 -5.21 18.18 14.64
C ALA A 24 -5.78 17.31 15.76
N ASN A 25 -6.54 16.27 15.41
CA ASN A 25 -7.12 15.41 16.42
C ASN A 25 -6.06 14.52 17.10
N THR A 26 -6.38 14.06 18.31
CA THR A 26 -5.50 13.19 19.10
C THR A 26 -5.08 11.93 18.31
N THR A 27 -5.99 11.35 17.53
CA THR A 27 -5.68 10.18 16.68
C THR A 27 -4.58 10.47 15.65
N PHE A 28 -4.62 11.63 14.98
CA PHE A 28 -3.59 12.04 14.01
C PHE A 28 -2.23 12.29 14.68
N CYS A 29 -2.22 12.99 15.82
CA CYS A 29 -0.99 13.20 16.59
C CYS A 29 -0.33 11.86 16.97
N ARG A 30 -1.12 10.91 17.48
CA ARG A 30 -0.64 9.56 17.83
C ARG A 30 -0.15 8.79 16.61
N LEU A 31 -0.84 8.91 15.47
CA LEU A 31 -0.43 8.24 14.23
C LEU A 31 0.98 8.65 13.77
N LEU A 32 1.38 9.89 14.03
CA LEU A 32 2.67 10.43 13.63
C LEU A 32 3.68 10.55 14.78
N ASP A 33 3.43 9.95 15.95
CA ASP A 33 4.30 10.03 17.14
C ASP A 33 4.57 11.46 17.65
N PHE A 34 3.60 12.37 17.45
CA PHE A 34 3.62 13.72 18.00
C PHE A 34 2.81 13.79 19.30
N LYS A 35 3.21 14.72 20.17
CA LYS A 35 2.38 15.09 21.33
C LYS A 35 1.08 15.74 20.86
N VAL A 36 0.03 15.61 21.68
CA VAL A 36 -1.25 16.33 21.49
C VAL A 36 -0.95 17.82 21.33
N ASN A 37 -1.57 18.46 20.33
CA ASN A 37 -1.33 19.85 19.92
C ASN A 37 0.09 20.18 19.40
N GLY A 38 1.01 19.22 19.32
CA GLY A 38 2.38 19.44 18.87
C GLY A 38 2.53 19.83 17.39
N LEU A 39 1.47 19.69 16.61
CA LEU A 39 1.45 20.02 15.18
C LEU A 39 0.85 21.39 14.88
N ARG A 40 0.25 22.07 15.87
CA ARG A 40 -0.40 23.37 15.64
C ARG A 40 0.62 24.40 15.15
N GLY A 41 0.26 25.13 14.09
CA GLY A 41 1.12 26.13 13.44
C GLY A 41 2.23 25.53 12.56
N THR A 42 2.37 24.21 12.49
CA THR A 42 3.29 23.57 11.54
C THR A 42 2.67 23.55 10.15
N ARG A 43 3.52 23.54 9.11
CA ARG A 43 3.04 23.35 7.74
C ARG A 43 2.79 21.87 7.47
N PHE A 44 1.61 21.53 6.97
CA PHE A 44 1.25 20.14 6.67
C PHE A 44 2.16 19.51 5.61
N ASP A 45 2.56 20.27 4.59
CA ASP A 45 3.46 19.79 3.54
C ASP A 45 4.85 19.38 4.08
N PHE A 46 5.23 19.87 5.26
CA PHE A 46 6.45 19.45 5.96
C PHE A 46 6.34 18.10 6.64
N LEU A 47 5.12 17.65 6.93
CA LEU A 47 4.85 16.31 7.42
C LEU A 47 4.90 15.27 6.31
N LEU A 48 4.90 15.67 5.03
CA LEU A 48 5.00 14.74 3.91
C LEU A 48 6.44 14.28 3.66
N THR A 49 6.59 13.05 3.17
CA THR A 49 7.84 12.62 2.54
C THR A 49 8.18 13.54 1.36
N ARG A 50 9.46 13.58 0.94
CA ARG A 50 9.90 14.45 -0.17
C ARG A 50 9.09 14.17 -1.44
N SER A 51 8.90 12.90 -1.78
CA SER A 51 8.15 12.50 -2.97
C SER A 51 6.67 12.88 -2.85
N SER A 52 6.04 12.61 -1.70
CA SER A 52 4.65 13.00 -1.48
C SER A 52 4.45 14.51 -1.45
N ARG A 53 5.42 15.31 -0.98
CA ARG A 53 5.35 16.77 -1.02
C ARG A 53 5.28 17.30 -2.45
N VAL A 54 6.11 16.77 -3.34
CA VAL A 54 6.10 17.15 -4.76
C VAL A 54 4.78 16.76 -5.41
N PHE A 55 4.31 15.53 -5.18
CA PHE A 55 3.03 15.05 -5.68
C PHE A 55 1.86 15.90 -5.17
N PHE A 56 1.85 16.23 -3.88
CA PHE A 56 0.86 17.10 -3.27
C PHE A 56 0.83 18.48 -3.93
N GLN A 57 1.98 19.10 -4.17
CA GLN A 57 2.03 20.41 -4.82
C GLN A 57 1.52 20.37 -6.27
N ILE A 58 1.85 19.31 -7.03
CA ILE A 58 1.51 19.20 -8.45
C ILE A 58 0.06 18.76 -8.67
N TYR A 59 -0.48 17.89 -7.81
CA TYR A 59 -1.79 17.26 -8.01
C TYR A 59 -2.83 17.75 -7.00
N PHE A 60 -2.53 17.73 -5.70
CA PHE A 60 -3.50 18.11 -4.68
C PHE A 60 -3.87 19.59 -4.77
N MET A 61 -2.86 20.48 -4.78
CA MET A 61 -3.11 21.92 -4.70
C MET A 61 -3.98 22.45 -5.85
N PRO A 62 -3.77 22.04 -7.13
CA PRO A 62 -4.68 22.43 -8.20
C PRO A 62 -6.10 21.86 -8.01
N LEU A 63 -6.23 20.58 -7.64
CA LEU A 63 -7.53 19.93 -7.50
C LEU A 63 -8.37 20.56 -6.39
N ILE A 64 -7.80 20.78 -5.20
CA ILE A 64 -8.55 21.37 -4.08
C ILE A 64 -8.93 22.83 -4.35
N ARG A 65 -8.12 23.57 -5.11
CA ARG A 65 -8.42 24.97 -5.47
C ARG A 65 -9.54 25.08 -6.49
N LEU A 66 -9.56 24.19 -7.48
CA LEU A 66 -10.54 24.19 -8.57
C LEU A 66 -11.85 23.52 -8.17
N ASN A 67 -11.77 22.31 -7.59
CA ASN A 67 -12.94 21.47 -7.34
C ASN A 67 -13.49 21.62 -5.93
N GLY A 68 -12.67 22.13 -4.98
CA GLY A 68 -13.06 22.24 -3.57
C GLY A 68 -13.17 20.90 -2.83
N LEU A 69 -12.86 19.78 -3.49
CA LEU A 69 -12.91 18.44 -2.92
C LEU A 69 -11.81 17.57 -3.54
N VAL A 70 -11.15 16.78 -2.70
CA VAL A 70 -10.22 15.71 -3.10
C VAL A 70 -10.52 14.49 -2.26
N GLU A 71 -10.65 13.34 -2.92
CA GLU A 71 -10.97 12.06 -2.29
C GLU A 71 -9.91 11.01 -2.66
N GLU A 72 -9.63 10.14 -1.70
CA GLU A 72 -8.80 8.94 -1.79
C GLU A 72 -7.37 9.16 -2.33
N MET A 73 -6.78 10.32 -2.03
CA MET A 73 -5.42 10.61 -2.47
C MET A 73 -4.38 9.85 -1.62
N TYR A 74 -3.56 9.03 -2.26
CA TYR A 74 -2.47 8.35 -1.57
C TYR A 74 -1.32 9.31 -1.25
N LEU A 75 -0.95 9.43 0.03
CA LEU A 75 0.20 10.21 0.49
C LEU A 75 1.04 9.37 1.47
N SER A 76 2.32 9.70 1.59
CA SER A 76 3.21 9.18 2.63
C SER A 76 3.66 10.34 3.51
N LEU A 77 3.32 10.25 4.80
CA LEU A 77 3.74 11.17 5.85
C LEU A 77 5.01 10.67 6.53
N LYS A 78 5.69 11.55 7.26
CA LYS A 78 6.81 11.22 8.14
C LYS A 78 6.36 11.39 9.58
N SER A 79 6.48 10.30 10.34
CA SER A 79 6.35 10.37 11.81
C SER A 79 7.49 11.22 12.40
N ASN A 80 7.31 11.63 13.65
CA ASN A 80 8.33 12.32 14.43
C ASN A 80 9.62 11.48 14.61
N GLN A 81 9.51 10.15 14.50
CA GLN A 81 10.65 9.21 14.51
C GLN A 81 11.27 8.99 13.11
N GLY A 82 10.74 9.64 12.07
CA GLY A 82 11.25 9.56 10.70
C GLY A 82 10.75 8.35 9.90
N ALA A 83 9.89 7.50 10.48
CA ALA A 83 9.26 6.40 9.76
C ALA A 83 8.17 6.93 8.79
N ASP A 84 8.08 6.30 7.62
CA ASP A 84 7.06 6.60 6.62
C ASP A 84 5.70 6.01 7.01
N VAL A 85 4.67 6.85 6.98
CA VAL A 85 3.30 6.50 7.34
C VAL A 85 2.40 6.72 6.11
N PRO A 86 2.08 5.65 5.36
CA PRO A 86 1.20 5.77 4.20
C PRO A 86 -0.26 5.97 4.63
N VAL A 87 -0.95 6.87 3.94
CA VAL A 87 -2.34 7.26 4.24
C VAL A 87 -3.14 7.46 2.96
N LEU A 88 -4.45 7.22 3.04
CA LEU A 88 -5.43 7.84 2.15
C LEU A 88 -5.81 9.19 2.73
N PHE A 89 -5.85 10.21 1.87
CA PHE A 89 -6.08 11.60 2.22
C PHE A 89 -7.31 12.13 1.49
N ASN A 90 -8.27 12.60 2.26
CA ASN A 90 -9.44 13.32 1.78
C ASN A 90 -9.37 14.76 2.29
N ALA A 91 -9.78 15.72 1.46
CA ALA A 91 -9.94 17.10 1.91
C ALA A 91 -11.10 17.78 1.20
N SER A 92 -11.81 18.63 1.96
CA SER A 92 -12.80 19.56 1.43
C SER A 92 -12.39 21.00 1.73
N LYS A 93 -12.65 21.88 0.78
CA LYS A 93 -12.45 23.32 0.92
C LYS A 93 -13.69 23.93 1.58
N ARG A 94 -13.47 24.70 2.64
CA ARG A 94 -14.50 25.50 3.31
C ARG A 94 -14.10 26.98 3.26
N VAL A 95 -15.07 27.85 3.03
CA VAL A 95 -14.87 29.30 3.12
C VAL A 95 -15.71 29.85 4.27
N SER A 96 -15.08 30.58 5.18
CA SER A 96 -15.75 31.21 6.32
C SER A 96 -15.13 32.57 6.55
N GLU A 97 -15.98 33.61 6.68
CA GLU A 97 -15.54 35.00 6.87
C GLU A 97 -14.52 35.48 5.83
N GLY A 98 -14.66 35.04 4.57
CA GLY A 98 -13.75 35.39 3.48
C GLY A 98 -12.38 34.69 3.52
N LYS A 99 -12.16 33.77 4.46
CA LYS A 99 -10.94 32.95 4.56
C LYS A 99 -11.21 31.52 4.10
N THR A 100 -10.21 30.94 3.43
CA THR A 100 -10.23 29.54 2.99
C THR A 100 -9.60 28.64 4.05
N TYR A 101 -10.27 27.51 4.30
CA TYR A 101 -9.80 26.43 5.15
C TYR A 101 -9.92 25.10 4.41
N TYR A 102 -9.12 24.13 4.82
CA TYR A 102 -9.23 22.76 4.35
C TYR A 102 -9.51 21.84 5.53
N ASP A 103 -10.66 21.17 5.49
CA ASP A 103 -10.99 20.10 6.44
C ASP A 103 -10.49 18.79 5.84
N CYS A 104 -9.60 18.08 6.54
CA CYS A 104 -8.92 16.90 6.01
C CYS A 104 -9.13 15.68 6.88
N VAL A 105 -9.30 14.52 6.23
CA VAL A 105 -9.38 13.20 6.88
C VAL A 105 -8.28 12.30 6.33
N LEU A 106 -7.58 11.61 7.23
CA LEU A 106 -6.46 10.74 6.90
C LEU A 106 -6.69 9.34 7.47
N ILE A 107 -6.63 8.34 6.60
CA ILE A 107 -6.80 6.94 6.99
C ILE A 107 -5.48 6.22 6.76
N PRO A 108 -4.83 5.69 7.81
CA PRO A 108 -3.57 4.98 7.65
C PRO A 108 -3.77 3.69 6.87
N LEU A 109 -2.99 3.52 5.81
CA LEU A 109 -2.95 2.30 5.03
C LEU A 109 -2.01 1.31 5.73
N ARG A 110 -2.55 0.62 6.73
CA ARG A 110 -1.84 -0.49 7.35
C ARG A 110 -1.78 -1.64 6.34
N ARG A 111 -0.56 -1.98 5.90
CA ARG A 111 -0.15 -3.27 5.28
C ARG A 111 0.06 -3.35 3.76
N ARG A 112 0.66 -2.34 3.11
CA ARG A 112 1.30 -2.58 1.80
C ARG A 112 2.34 -3.72 1.86
N MET A 113 3.11 -3.79 2.95
CA MET A 113 4.13 -4.84 3.14
C MET A 113 3.56 -6.25 3.32
N GLU A 114 2.39 -6.43 3.95
CA GLU A 114 1.83 -7.78 4.06
C GLU A 114 1.21 -8.23 2.74
N TYR A 115 0.52 -7.34 2.02
CA TYR A 115 0.02 -7.67 0.69
C TYR A 115 1.17 -8.01 -0.28
N GLU A 116 2.23 -7.20 -0.32
CA GLU A 116 3.41 -7.50 -1.14
C GLU A 116 4.08 -8.82 -0.72
N ARG A 117 4.18 -9.11 0.59
CA ARG A 117 4.70 -10.40 1.08
C ARG A 117 3.80 -11.57 0.70
N HIS A 118 2.49 -11.42 0.78
CA HIS A 118 1.53 -12.47 0.40
C HIS A 118 1.64 -12.76 -1.09
N ILE A 119 1.75 -11.72 -1.93
CA ILE A 119 1.97 -11.87 -3.38
C ILE A 119 3.30 -12.58 -3.66
N GLN A 120 4.40 -12.13 -3.06
CA GLN A 120 5.72 -12.75 -3.23
C GLN A 120 5.74 -14.22 -2.78
N THR A 121 5.04 -14.53 -1.69
CA THR A 121 4.93 -15.90 -1.17
C THR A 121 4.15 -16.78 -2.14
N ALA A 122 3.00 -16.30 -2.62
CA ALA A 122 2.18 -17.02 -3.60
C ALA A 122 2.93 -17.27 -4.92
N GLU A 123 3.68 -16.29 -5.42
CA GLU A 123 4.52 -16.45 -6.61
C GLU A 123 5.63 -17.50 -6.40
N SER A 124 6.26 -17.51 -5.22
CA SER A 124 7.29 -18.49 -4.88
C SER A 124 6.73 -19.91 -4.82
N GLU A 125 5.55 -20.09 -4.22
CA GLU A 125 4.87 -21.39 -4.12
C GLU A 125 4.42 -21.90 -5.49
N ALA A 126 3.82 -21.04 -6.32
CA ALA A 126 3.44 -21.39 -7.68
C ALA A 126 4.65 -21.82 -8.54
N ARG A 127 5.78 -21.13 -8.38
CA ARG A 127 7.02 -21.48 -9.07
C ARG A 127 7.57 -22.84 -8.62
N LYS A 128 7.57 -23.13 -7.31
CA LYS A 128 7.98 -24.45 -6.79
C LYS A 128 7.09 -25.57 -7.31
N ALA A 129 5.77 -25.36 -7.32
CA ALA A 129 4.83 -26.35 -7.84
C ALA A 129 5.06 -26.63 -9.34
N THR A 130 5.35 -25.58 -10.12
CA THR A 130 5.69 -25.70 -11.54
C THR A 130 7.00 -26.47 -11.75
N ASP A 131 8.04 -26.18 -10.97
CA ASP A 131 9.32 -26.89 -11.04
C ASP A 131 9.17 -28.36 -10.67
N GLU A 132 8.34 -28.68 -9.69
CA GLU A 132 8.07 -30.05 -9.25
C GLU A 132 7.24 -30.83 -10.28
N LEU A 133 6.21 -30.22 -10.86
CA LEU A 133 5.44 -30.80 -11.96
C LEU A 133 6.36 -31.14 -13.14
N ASN A 134 7.22 -30.21 -13.55
CA ASN A 134 8.19 -30.43 -14.62
C ASN A 134 9.16 -31.59 -14.32
N ARG A 135 9.58 -31.75 -13.06
CA ARG A 135 10.44 -32.88 -12.64
C ARG A 135 9.69 -34.21 -12.73
N LEU A 136 8.45 -34.26 -12.26
CA LEU A 136 7.61 -35.45 -12.32
C LEU A 136 7.32 -35.85 -13.76
N GLU A 137 6.99 -34.90 -14.64
CA GLU A 137 6.79 -35.15 -16.07
C GLU A 137 8.02 -35.75 -16.74
N ARG A 138 9.22 -35.22 -16.46
CA ARG A 138 10.47 -35.80 -16.96
C ARG A 138 10.71 -37.22 -16.44
N SER A 139 10.42 -37.48 -15.17
CA SER A 139 10.56 -38.81 -14.58
C SER A 139 9.59 -39.82 -15.22
N ILE A 140 8.33 -39.42 -15.43
CA ILE A 140 7.33 -40.25 -16.11
C ILE A 140 7.75 -40.52 -17.55
N ALA A 141 8.23 -39.50 -18.28
CA ALA A 141 8.71 -39.66 -19.65
C ALA A 141 9.90 -40.64 -19.72
N ALA A 142 10.84 -40.55 -18.79
CA ALA A 142 11.97 -41.48 -18.70
C ALA A 142 11.51 -42.92 -18.44
N LYS A 143 10.62 -43.13 -17.45
CA LYS A 143 10.07 -44.46 -17.15
C LYS A 143 9.26 -45.05 -18.30
N ARG A 144 8.47 -44.23 -19.01
CA ARG A 144 7.73 -44.67 -20.21
C ARG A 144 8.66 -45.14 -21.32
N LYS A 145 9.79 -44.45 -21.51
CA LYS A 145 10.81 -44.86 -22.48
C LYS A 145 11.45 -46.20 -22.09
N GLU A 146 11.83 -46.35 -20.83
CA GLU A 146 12.41 -47.59 -20.30
C GLU A 146 11.47 -48.80 -20.45
N LEU A 147 10.18 -48.62 -20.12
CA LEU A 147 9.15 -49.65 -20.35
C LEU A 147 9.04 -50.05 -21.83
N ALA A 148 8.99 -49.06 -22.73
CA ALA A 148 8.90 -49.32 -24.16
C ALA A 148 10.15 -50.06 -24.70
N ASP A 149 11.33 -49.76 -24.17
CA ASP A 149 12.57 -50.45 -24.55
C ASP A 149 12.58 -51.89 -24.01
N LEU A 150 12.12 -52.13 -22.78
CA LEU A 150 11.97 -53.47 -22.20
C LEU A 150 10.95 -54.34 -22.96
N GLU A 151 9.81 -53.77 -23.35
CA GLU A 151 8.79 -54.46 -24.16
C GLU A 151 9.37 -54.92 -25.51
N LYS A 152 10.11 -54.04 -26.21
CA LYS A 152 10.79 -54.39 -27.47
C LYS A 152 11.84 -55.50 -27.29
N MET A 153 12.60 -55.47 -26.19
CA MET A 153 13.58 -56.52 -25.89
C MET A 153 12.91 -57.87 -25.58
N ALA A 154 11.76 -57.86 -24.89
CA ALA A 154 10.98 -59.07 -24.60
C ALA A 154 10.42 -59.69 -25.89
N ASP A 155 9.85 -58.88 -26.79
CA ASP A 155 9.34 -59.34 -28.08
C ASP A 155 10.44 -59.90 -28.99
N THR A 156 11.63 -59.28 -28.97
CA THR A 156 12.80 -59.75 -29.75
C THR A 156 13.30 -61.09 -29.23
N ARG A 157 13.34 -61.30 -27.91
CA ARG A 157 13.70 -62.59 -27.29
C ARG A 157 12.70 -63.69 -27.58
N LYS A 158 11.41 -63.36 -27.72
CA LYS A 158 10.35 -64.34 -28.02
C LYS A 158 10.47 -64.85 -29.45
N LYS A 159 10.72 -63.96 -30.41
CA LYS A 159 10.97 -64.30 -31.83
C LYS A 159 12.26 -65.09 -32.09
N GLN A 160 13.23 -65.04 -31.17
CA GLN A 160 14.47 -65.82 -31.25
C GLN A 160 14.36 -67.23 -30.64
N ARG A 161 13.25 -67.53 -29.95
CA ARG A 161 12.98 -68.82 -29.30
C ARG A 161 11.98 -69.70 -30.07
N GLU A 162 11.35 -69.14 -31.10
CA GLU A 162 10.52 -69.85 -32.10
C GLU A 162 11.38 -70.20 -33.32
#